data_AF-A0A6V8E7Q1-F1
#
_entry.id   AF-A0A6V8E7Q1-F1
#
_cell.length_a   1.000
_cell.length_b   1.000
_cell.length_c   1.000
_cell.angle_alpha   90.00
_cell.angle_beta   90.00
_cell.angle_gamma   90.00
#
_symmetry.space_group_name_H-M   'P 1'
#
loop_
_entity.id
_entity.type
_entity.pdbx_description
1 polymer ?
#
loop_
_entity_poly.entity_id
_entity_poly.type
_entity_poly.pdbx_seq_one_letter_code
_entity_poly.pdbx_strand_id
1 'polypeptide(L)' 'MPKYMYSGNYTSQGAAGLLKDGGTARKQETLRILSEMGGSLESYYWCYGNTDFIMIADLPSESAAIKLALHVGASGVF' A
#
# COMPACT_ATOMS: atom_id res chain seq x y z
N MET A 1 13.42 1.86 -12.39
CA MET A 1 13.53 1.42 -10.98
C MET A 1 13.14 -0.05 -10.91
N PRO A 2 13.69 -0.85 -9.98
CA PRO A 2 13.17 -2.18 -9.71
C PRO A 2 11.70 -2.12 -9.27
N LYS A 3 10.96 -3.17 -9.59
CA LYS A 3 9.54 -3.32 -9.27
C LYS A 3 9.36 -4.26 -8.10
N TYR A 4 8.49 -3.88 -7.17
CA TYR A 4 8.16 -4.67 -5.99
C TYR A 4 6.65 -4.82 -5.88
N MET A 5 6.22 -6.06 -5.61
CA MET A 5 4.82 -6.38 -5.35
C MET A 5 4.56 -6.30 -3.85
N TYR A 6 3.46 -5.66 -3.48
CA TYR A 6 2.94 -5.65 -2.13
C TYR A 6 1.53 -6.24 -2.14
N SER A 7 1.21 -7.00 -1.12
CA SER A 7 -0.15 -7.45 -0.83
C SER A 7 -0.45 -7.22 0.64
N GLY A 8 -1.73 -7.10 0.96
CA GLY A 8 -2.14 -6.94 2.34
C GLY A 8 -3.62 -7.18 2.55
N ASN A 9 -3.95 -7.35 3.82
CA ASN A 9 -5.31 -7.35 4.33
C ASN A 9 -5.47 -6.14 5.24
N TYR A 10 -6.69 -5.70 5.47
CA TYR A 10 -7.00 -4.67 6.44
C TYR A 10 -7.40 -5.31 7.77
N THR A 11 -6.96 -4.73 8.87
CA THR A 11 -7.57 -5.02 10.18
C THR A 11 -9.00 -4.50 10.22
N SER A 12 -9.78 -4.88 11.25
CA SER A 12 -11.14 -4.36 11.43
C SER A 12 -11.18 -2.83 11.49
N GLN A 13 -10.15 -2.20 12.08
CA GLN A 13 -10.01 -0.74 12.10
C GLN A 13 -9.73 -0.18 10.70
N GLY A 14 -8.85 -0.81 9.93
CA GLY A 14 -8.53 -0.40 8.55
C GLY A 14 -9.74 -0.49 7.62
N ALA A 15 -10.50 -1.59 7.72
CA ALA A 15 -11.72 -1.80 6.96
C ALA A 15 -12.81 -0.77 7.32
N ALA A 16 -12.99 -0.44 8.60
CA ALA A 16 -13.93 0.59 9.02
C ALA A 16 -13.59 1.98 8.42
N GLY A 17 -12.30 2.33 8.37
CA GLY A 17 -11.85 3.55 7.70
C GLY A 17 -12.15 3.56 6.20
N LEU A 18 -11.91 2.45 5.50
CA LEU A 18 -12.24 2.32 4.08
C LEU A 18 -13.73 2.43 3.78
N LEU A 19 -14.58 1.85 4.63
CA LEU A 19 -16.04 1.95 4.49
C LEU A 19 -16.54 3.39 4.66
N LYS A 20 -15.87 4.18 5.51
CA LYS A 20 -16.21 5.57 5.78
C LYS A 20 -15.69 6.52 4.70
N ASP A 21 -14.41 6.41 4.36
CA ASP A 21 -13.69 7.41 3.55
C ASP A 21 -13.50 6.97 2.08
N GLY A 22 -13.79 5.70 1.78
CA GLY A 22 -13.66 5.10 0.46
C GLY A 22 -12.22 4.72 0.08
N GLY A 23 -12.09 3.86 -0.94
CA GLY A 23 -10.79 3.37 -1.44
C GLY A 23 -9.91 4.42 -2.12
N THR A 24 -10.49 5.56 -2.54
CA THR A 24 -9.74 6.63 -3.21
C THR A 24 -8.73 7.29 -2.27
N ALA A 25 -9.11 7.56 -1.01
CA ALA A 25 -8.21 8.12 -0.01
C ALA A 25 -7.00 7.21 0.24
N ARG A 26 -7.21 5.90 0.27
CA ARG A 26 -6.14 4.90 0.40
C ARG A 26 -5.15 4.94 -0.76
N LYS A 27 -5.66 5.04 -2.00
CA LYS A 27 -4.81 5.16 -3.19
C LYS A 27 -4.01 6.47 -3.19
N GLN A 28 -4.62 7.58 -2.78
CA GLN A 28 -3.94 8.87 -2.67
C GLN A 28 -2.81 8.82 -1.64
N GLU A 29 -3.06 8.22 -0.48
CA GLU A 29 -2.03 8.05 0.54
C GLU A 29 -0.87 7.16 0.07
N THR A 30 -1.19 6.09 -0.67
CA THR A 30 -0.17 5.24 -1.31
C THR A 30 0.72 6.04 -2.26
N LEU A 31 0.12 6.91 -3.10
CA LEU A 31 0.86 7.78 -4.01
C LEU A 31 1.76 8.78 -3.26
N ARG A 32 1.26 9.36 -2.17
CA ARG A 32 2.02 10.30 -1.32
C ARG A 32 3.26 9.63 -0.74
N ILE A 33 3.09 8.48 -0.08
CA ILE A 33 4.19 7.74 0.57
C ILE A 33 5.23 7.30 -0.48
N LEU A 34 4.79 6.75 -1.61
CA LEU A 34 5.72 6.34 -2.67
C LEU A 34 6.54 7.51 -3.21
N SER A 35 5.90 8.67 -3.44
CA SER A 35 6.58 9.89 -3.89
C SER A 35 7.65 10.35 -2.89
N GLU A 36 7.35 10.35 -1.59
CA GLU A 36 8.31 10.71 -0.52
C GLU A 36 9.52 9.78 -0.46
N MET A 37 9.36 8.53 -0.91
CA MET A 37 10.41 7.52 -0.99
C MET A 37 11.16 7.54 -2.34
N GLY A 38 10.86 8.49 -3.23
CA GLY A 38 11.44 8.59 -4.56
C GLY A 38 10.95 7.52 -5.54
N GLY A 39 9.76 6.96 -5.29
CA GLY A 39 9.13 5.92 -6.10
C GLY A 39 7.81 6.34 -6.72
N SER A 40 7.15 5.39 -7.39
CA SER A 40 5.85 5.59 -8.03
C SER A 40 4.99 4.34 -7.99
N LEU A 41 3.67 4.52 -8.06
CA LEU A 41 2.71 3.42 -8.16
C LEU A 41 2.54 3.02 -9.63
N GLU A 42 2.82 1.76 -9.96
CA GLU A 42 2.52 1.21 -11.29
C GLU A 42 1.06 0.77 -11.38
N SER A 43 0.63 -0.03 -10.40
CA SER A 43 -0.72 -0.59 -10.38
C SER A 43 -1.19 -0.84 -8.95
N TYR A 44 -2.51 -0.76 -8.77
CA TYR A 44 -3.19 -1.07 -7.51
C TYR A 44 -4.51 -1.75 -7.84
N TYR A 45 -4.67 -2.97 -7.37
CA TYR A 45 -5.85 -3.79 -7.57
C TYR A 45 -6.50 -4.08 -6.22
N TRP A 46 -7.82 -3.93 -6.16
CA TRP A 46 -8.63 -4.51 -5.11
C TRP A 46 -8.80 -6.00 -5.39
N CYS A 47 -8.61 -6.80 -4.35
CA CYS A 47 -8.78 -8.24 -4.40
C CYS A 47 -10.02 -8.61 -3.59
N TYR A 48 -10.75 -9.62 -4.05
CA TYR A 48 -11.93 -10.15 -3.36
C TYR A 48 -11.65 -11.60 -2.98
N GLY A 49 -11.58 -11.87 -1.68
CA GLY A 49 -11.20 -13.17 -1.14
C GLY A 49 -10.28 -13.02 0.06
N ASN A 50 -9.23 -13.84 0.12
CA ASN A 50 -8.33 -13.89 1.27
C ASN A 50 -7.31 -12.73 1.33
N THR A 51 -7.19 -11.94 0.27
CA THR A 51 -6.31 -10.76 0.18
C THR A 51 -7.17 -9.59 -0.24
N ASP A 52 -6.95 -8.41 0.35
CA ASP A 52 -7.82 -7.26 0.11
C ASP A 52 -7.28 -6.35 -1.01
N PHE A 53 -5.96 -6.32 -1.18
CA PHE A 53 -5.32 -5.59 -2.28
C PHE A 53 -3.98 -6.18 -2.67
N ILE A 54 -3.60 -5.90 -3.92
CA ILE A 54 -2.24 -6.06 -4.44
C ILE A 54 -1.84 -4.75 -5.11
N MET A 55 -0.60 -4.32 -4.94
CA MET A 55 -0.02 -3.20 -5.68
C MET A 55 1.37 -3.54 -6.19
N ILE A 56 1.74 -2.90 -7.31
CA ILE A 56 3.11 -2.91 -7.84
C ILE A 56 3.64 -1.48 -7.76
N ALA A 57 4.82 -1.32 -7.19
CA ALA A 57 5.50 -0.03 -7.09
C ALA A 57 6.92 -0.10 -7.66
N ASP A 58 7.32 1.01 -8.28
CA ASP A 58 8.69 1.30 -8.64
C ASP A 58 9.37 2.01 -7.47
N LEU A 59 10.50 1.48 -6.99
CA LEU A 59 11.25 2.04 -5.86
C LEU A 59 12.76 2.06 -6.15
N PRO A 60 13.53 2.94 -5.48
CA PRO A 60 14.95 3.13 -5.80
C PRO A 60 15.86 1.97 -5.35
N SER A 61 15.42 1.14 -4.39
CA SER A 61 16.20 0.00 -3.87
C SER A 61 15.33 -0.99 -3.08
N GLU A 62 15.86 -2.18 -2.83
CA GLU A 62 15.23 -3.18 -1.96
C GLU A 62 15.11 -2.68 -0.51
N SER A 63 16.10 -1.92 -0.02
CA SER A 63 16.02 -1.30 1.31
C SER A 63 14.84 -0.33 1.42
N ALA A 64 14.59 0.48 0.37
CA ALA A 64 13.40 1.33 0.31
C ALA A 64 12.12 0.48 0.28
N ALA A 65 12.11 -0.62 -0.48
CA ALA A 65 10.97 -1.51 -0.55
C ALA A 65 10.58 -2.14 0.78
N ILE A 66 11.57 -2.62 1.54
CA ILE A 66 11.38 -3.19 2.89
C ILE A 66 10.92 -2.11 3.88
N LYS A 67 11.52 -0.91 3.83
CA LYS A 67 11.09 0.22 4.68
C LYS A 67 9.61 0.56 4.48
N LEU A 68 9.12 0.55 3.24
CA LEU A 68 7.70 0.79 2.95
C LEU A 68 6.82 -0.28 3.60
N ALA A 69 7.15 -1.55 3.42
CA ALA A 69 6.39 -2.66 4.00
C ALA A 69 6.31 -2.56 5.54
N LEU A 70 7.44 -2.27 6.19
CA LEU A 70 7.51 -2.13 7.66
C LEU A 70 6.78 -0.88 8.15
N HIS A 71 6.91 0.25 7.46
CA HIS A 71 6.21 1.49 7.81
C HIS A 71 4.68 1.32 7.75
N VAL A 72 4.20 0.68 6.68
CA VAL A 72 2.78 0.39 6.50
C VAL A 72 2.29 -0.62 7.54
N GLY A 73 3.02 -1.72 7.76
CA GLY A 73 2.66 -2.73 8.76
C GLY A 73 2.62 -2.18 10.20
N ALA A 74 3.50 -1.24 10.53
CA ALA A 74 3.53 -0.59 11.84
C ALA A 74 2.32 0.33 12.11
N SER A 75 1.52 0.67 11.11
CA SER A 75 0.33 1.52 11.28
C SER A 75 -0.84 0.83 12.02
N GLY A 76 -0.83 -0.51 12.10
CA GLY A 76 -1.87 -1.31 12.76
C GLY A 76 -3.21 -1.39 12.00
N VAL A 77 -3.29 -0.83 10.79
CA VAL A 77 -4.50 -0.90 9.95
C VAL A 77 -4.41 -1.95 8.85
N PHE A 78 -3.32 -2.73 8.83
CA PHE A 78 -3.03 -3.83 7.90
C PHE A 78 -2.65 -5.11 8.67
#